data_AF-A0A6J6IYR8-F1
#
_entry.id   AF-A0A6J6IYR8-F1
#
_cell.length_a   1.000
_cell.length_b   1.000
_cell.length_c   1.000
_cell.angle_alpha   90.00
_cell.angle_beta   90.00
_cell.angle_gamma   90.00
#
_symmetry.space_group_name_H-M   'P 1'
#
loop_
_entity.id
_entity.type
_entity.pdbx_description
1 polymer ?
#
loop_
_entity_poly.entity_id
_entity_poly.type
_entity_poly.pdbx_seq_one_letter_code
_entity_poly.pdbx_strand_id
1 'polypeptide(L)'
;MFAVTATAFDADNPLTGLVLGEVPDPEIPDGWVLVTLRAAALNHHDIWSLKGVGLRSEQLPMILGCDGAGIDADGNEVIVHAVIADPDAGDGDETLDPRRSLLSERFPGTLAEKIAVPRRNLIPKPSSLTFEEAACLPTSWLTAYRMLFTRAALRPGDTVLVQGAGGGVSTAAIALARAAGLRVWATSRSDAKRTRALELGAHATFAPDERLPERVDAVIETVGRATWASSIRAVRPGGVVVVSGATTGDDPSADLTQVFFLQRSVIGSTMGTRGELQRLVSMVDATGLRPVIDSVRPLSEARSGFAEMLEGEQFGKIVFTI
;
A
#
# COMPACT_ATOMS: atom_id res chain seq x y z
N MET A 1 -11.28 -20.02 -14.11
CA MET A 1 -10.69 -18.69 -14.27
C MET A 1 -9.22 -18.75 -13.92
N PHE A 2 -8.39 -18.02 -14.66
CA PHE A 2 -6.97 -17.90 -14.37
C PHE A 2 -6.74 -17.09 -13.09
N ALA A 3 -5.83 -17.56 -12.23
CA ALA A 3 -5.47 -16.90 -10.98
C ALA A 3 -4.01 -17.16 -10.57
N VAL A 4 -3.52 -16.29 -9.69
CA VAL A 4 -2.22 -16.40 -9.00
C VAL A 4 -2.48 -16.79 -7.55
N THR A 5 -1.96 -17.94 -7.14
CA THR A 5 -2.24 -18.53 -5.83
C THR A 5 -0.97 -18.80 -5.04
N ALA A 6 -1.07 -18.64 -3.71
CA ALA A 6 -0.15 -19.27 -2.78
C ALA A 6 -0.66 -20.69 -2.47
N THR A 7 0.20 -21.69 -2.62
CA THR A 7 -0.10 -23.10 -2.34
C THR A 7 0.79 -23.71 -1.26
N ALA A 8 1.89 -23.04 -0.92
CA ALA A 8 2.79 -23.37 0.16
C ALA A 8 3.47 -22.10 0.70
N PHE A 9 4.07 -22.19 1.88
CA PHE A 9 4.89 -21.13 2.43
C PHE A 9 6.36 -21.48 2.37
N ASP A 10 7.18 -20.48 2.06
CA ASP A 10 8.63 -20.58 2.11
C ASP A 10 9.20 -19.20 2.46
N ALA A 11 9.71 -19.04 3.67
CA ALA A 11 10.20 -17.75 4.15
C ALA A 11 11.45 -17.27 3.38
N ASP A 12 12.28 -18.23 2.93
CA ASP A 12 13.56 -17.99 2.27
C ASP A 12 13.39 -17.91 0.74
N ASN A 13 12.52 -18.74 0.16
CA ASN A 13 12.25 -18.81 -1.27
C ASN A 13 10.74 -18.70 -1.58
N PRO A 14 10.08 -17.57 -1.26
CA PRO A 14 8.61 -17.44 -1.33
C PRO A 14 7.99 -17.78 -2.69
N LEU A 15 8.74 -17.67 -3.79
CA LEU A 15 8.25 -18.00 -5.13
C LEU A 15 8.03 -19.51 -5.37
N THR A 16 8.49 -20.39 -4.47
CA THR A 16 8.26 -21.84 -4.58
C THR A 16 6.78 -22.18 -4.36
N GLY A 17 6.10 -21.45 -3.46
CA GLY A 17 4.67 -21.58 -3.20
C GLY A 17 3.75 -20.86 -4.18
N LEU A 18 4.30 -20.12 -5.17
CA LEU A 18 3.52 -19.33 -6.12
C LEU A 18 3.09 -20.15 -7.33
N VAL A 19 1.78 -20.37 -7.51
CA VAL A 19 1.23 -21.14 -8.64
C VAL A 19 0.30 -20.27 -9.47
N LEU A 20 0.51 -20.28 -10.79
CA LEU A 20 -0.30 -19.59 -11.79
C LEU A 20 -1.10 -20.64 -12.57
N GLY A 21 -2.42 -20.51 -12.63
CA GLY A 21 -3.24 -21.48 -13.36
C GLY A 21 -4.75 -21.31 -13.15
N GLU A 22 -5.49 -22.28 -13.68
CA GLU A 22 -6.95 -22.30 -13.59
C GLU A 22 -7.45 -22.73 -12.20
N VAL A 23 -8.41 -21.97 -11.68
CA VAL A 23 -9.18 -22.27 -10.48
C VAL A 23 -10.68 -22.16 -10.78
N PRO A 24 -11.56 -22.76 -9.96
CA PRO A 24 -13.00 -22.55 -10.09
C PRO A 24 -13.37 -21.06 -10.01
N ASP A 25 -14.45 -20.68 -10.69
CA ASP A 25 -15.04 -19.34 -10.54
C ASP A 25 -15.50 -19.13 -9.08
N PRO A 26 -15.48 -17.88 -8.57
CA PRO A 26 -15.74 -17.62 -7.16
C PRO A 26 -17.21 -17.86 -6.82
N GLU A 27 -17.45 -18.43 -5.64
CA GLU A 27 -18.78 -18.43 -5.04
C GLU A 27 -19.16 -17.00 -4.65
N ILE A 28 -20.45 -16.64 -4.79
CA ILE A 28 -20.98 -15.30 -4.51
C ILE A 28 -21.93 -15.39 -3.31
N PRO A 29 -21.46 -15.10 -2.08
CA PRO A 29 -22.32 -15.08 -0.90
C PRO A 29 -23.40 -13.99 -0.97
N ASP A 30 -24.40 -14.10 -0.11
CA ASP A 30 -25.42 -13.06 0.05
C ASP A 30 -24.81 -11.69 0.39
N GLY A 31 -25.22 -10.66 -0.32
CA GLY A 31 -24.71 -9.30 -0.18
C GLY A 31 -23.35 -9.04 -0.87
N TRP A 32 -22.79 -10.06 -1.52
CA TRP A 32 -21.58 -9.94 -2.33
C TRP A 32 -21.94 -9.76 -3.80
N VAL A 33 -20.97 -9.28 -4.57
CA VAL A 33 -21.09 -9.04 -6.01
C VAL A 33 -19.83 -9.54 -6.70
N LEU A 34 -20.03 -10.05 -7.91
CA LEU A 34 -18.94 -10.44 -8.80
C LEU A 34 -18.36 -9.19 -9.49
N VAL A 35 -17.04 -9.12 -9.56
CA VAL A 35 -16.30 -8.16 -10.36
C VAL A 35 -15.46 -8.94 -11.37
N THR A 36 -15.59 -8.60 -12.65
CA THR A 36 -14.65 -9.04 -13.68
C THR A 36 -13.49 -8.06 -13.69
N LEU A 37 -12.32 -8.52 -13.25
CA LEU A 37 -11.15 -7.66 -13.11
C LEU A 37 -10.60 -7.27 -14.49
N ARG A 38 -9.92 -6.13 -14.54
CA ARG A 38 -9.20 -5.61 -15.71
C ARG A 38 -7.75 -5.30 -15.37
N ALA A 39 -7.49 -4.89 -14.14
CA ALA A 39 -6.15 -4.75 -13.62
C ALA A 39 -6.11 -5.06 -12.13
N ALA A 40 -4.96 -5.58 -11.69
CA ALA A 40 -4.64 -5.79 -10.29
C ALA A 40 -3.20 -5.38 -10.00
N ALA A 41 -2.91 -4.86 -8.82
CA ALA A 41 -1.55 -4.39 -8.50
C ALA A 41 -0.89 -5.24 -7.40
N LEU A 42 0.40 -5.50 -7.56
CA LEU A 42 1.18 -6.28 -6.61
C LEU A 42 1.52 -5.46 -5.36
N ASN A 43 1.49 -6.08 -4.18
CA ASN A 43 1.87 -5.48 -2.90
C ASN A 43 2.88 -6.36 -2.15
N HIS A 44 3.61 -5.76 -1.22
CA HIS A 44 4.48 -6.53 -0.32
C HIS A 44 3.70 -7.52 0.55
N HIS A 45 2.41 -7.25 0.80
CA HIS A 45 1.50 -8.20 1.45
C HIS A 45 1.49 -9.56 0.74
N ASP A 46 1.49 -9.58 -0.59
CA ASP A 46 1.49 -10.82 -1.37
C ASP A 46 2.78 -11.63 -1.16
N ILE A 47 3.92 -10.94 -1.02
CA ILE A 47 5.20 -11.55 -0.65
C ILE A 47 5.15 -12.10 0.78
N TRP A 48 4.59 -11.33 1.72
CA TRP A 48 4.46 -11.75 3.12
C TRP A 48 3.56 -12.99 3.27
N SER A 49 2.46 -13.06 2.53
CA SER A 49 1.60 -14.24 2.48
C SER A 49 2.37 -15.48 2.01
N LEU A 50 3.22 -15.38 0.97
CA LEU A 50 4.07 -16.48 0.52
C LEU A 50 5.14 -16.88 1.55
N LYS A 51 5.53 -15.98 2.44
CA LYS A 51 6.44 -16.25 3.56
C LYS A 51 5.72 -16.79 4.81
N GLY A 52 4.40 -16.98 4.76
CA GLY A 52 3.60 -17.44 5.90
C GLY A 52 3.27 -16.35 6.94
N VAL A 53 3.36 -15.08 6.54
CA VAL A 53 3.01 -13.93 7.39
C VAL A 53 1.63 -13.42 6.98
N GLY A 54 0.68 -13.39 7.93
CA GLY A 54 -0.70 -12.94 7.69
C GLY A 54 -1.64 -14.00 7.10
N LEU A 55 -1.10 -15.12 6.59
CA LEU A 55 -1.85 -16.24 6.03
C LEU A 55 -1.45 -17.55 6.73
N ARG A 56 -2.42 -18.40 7.11
CA ARG A 56 -2.19 -19.70 7.77
C ARG A 56 -2.33 -20.87 6.81
N SER A 57 -1.73 -22.01 7.15
CA SER A 57 -1.70 -23.21 6.31
C SER A 57 -3.08 -23.73 5.92
N GLU A 58 -4.06 -23.62 6.83
CA GLU A 58 -5.43 -24.09 6.60
C GLU A 58 -6.19 -23.26 5.56
N GLN A 59 -5.61 -22.13 5.14
CA GLN A 59 -6.20 -21.20 4.18
C GLN A 59 -5.62 -21.38 2.77
N LEU A 60 -4.69 -22.33 2.58
CA LEU A 60 -4.12 -22.67 1.28
C LEU A 60 -5.00 -23.71 0.55
N PRO A 61 -5.12 -23.63 -0.79
CA PRO A 61 -4.58 -22.58 -1.66
C PRO A 61 -5.36 -21.25 -1.52
N MET A 62 -4.64 -20.13 -1.55
CA MET A 62 -5.21 -18.77 -1.47
C MET A 62 -4.89 -17.99 -2.74
N ILE A 63 -5.90 -17.40 -3.38
CA ILE A 63 -5.70 -16.42 -4.46
C ILE A 63 -5.12 -15.14 -3.83
N LEU A 64 -3.99 -14.68 -4.37
CA LEU A 64 -3.27 -13.49 -3.87
C LEU A 64 -3.89 -12.18 -4.40
N GLY A 65 -3.46 -11.03 -3.86
CA GLY A 65 -3.83 -9.69 -4.33
C GLY A 65 -4.80 -8.92 -3.41
N CYS A 66 -4.44 -7.68 -3.11
CA CYS A 66 -5.31 -6.73 -2.39
C CYS A 66 -5.82 -5.57 -3.25
N ASP A 67 -5.27 -5.39 -4.44
CA ASP A 67 -5.49 -4.22 -5.29
C ASP A 67 -6.13 -4.65 -6.60
N GLY A 68 -7.28 -4.08 -6.95
CA GLY A 68 -7.99 -4.44 -8.18
C GLY A 68 -8.95 -3.37 -8.66
N ALA A 69 -9.10 -3.28 -9.98
CA ALA A 69 -10.14 -2.50 -10.64
C ALA A 69 -10.73 -3.31 -11.81
N GLY A 70 -12.02 -3.12 -12.05
CA GLY A 70 -12.75 -3.93 -13.03
C GLY A 70 -14.18 -3.47 -13.25
N ILE A 71 -15.00 -4.38 -13.78
CA ILE A 71 -16.40 -4.16 -14.11
C ILE A 71 -17.27 -4.99 -13.16
N ASP A 72 -18.22 -4.35 -12.47
CA ASP A 72 -19.19 -5.07 -11.64
C ASP A 72 -20.29 -5.76 -12.48
N ALA A 73 -21.17 -6.51 -11.82
CA ALA A 73 -22.26 -7.24 -12.50
C ALA A 73 -23.25 -6.33 -13.25
N ASP A 74 -23.33 -5.05 -12.90
CA ASP A 74 -24.22 -4.06 -13.52
C ASP A 74 -23.53 -3.30 -14.67
N GLY A 75 -22.25 -3.59 -14.94
CA GLY A 75 -21.46 -2.95 -16.00
C GLY A 75 -20.73 -1.68 -15.57
N ASN A 76 -20.70 -1.36 -14.28
CA ASN A 76 -20.01 -0.15 -13.78
C ASN A 76 -18.51 -0.41 -13.62
N GLU A 77 -17.70 0.60 -13.95
CA GLU A 77 -16.27 0.58 -13.63
C GLU A 77 -16.04 0.86 -12.15
N VAL A 78 -15.35 -0.06 -11.47
CA VAL A 78 -15.17 -0.04 -10.01
C VAL A 78 -13.74 -0.28 -9.58
N ILE A 79 -13.40 0.28 -8.43
CA ILE A 79 -12.19 0.04 -7.65
C ILE A 79 -12.59 -0.86 -6.46
N VAL A 80 -11.81 -1.90 -6.21
CA VAL A 80 -12.04 -2.85 -5.11
C VAL A 80 -11.29 -2.39 -3.86
N HIS A 81 -12.03 -2.05 -2.80
CA HIS A 81 -11.46 -1.81 -1.48
C HIS A 81 -11.12 -3.13 -0.79
N ALA A 82 -9.88 -3.29 -0.32
CA ALA A 82 -9.37 -4.55 0.21
C ALA A 82 -9.84 -4.91 1.64
N VAL A 83 -10.40 -3.96 2.41
CA VAL A 83 -10.74 -4.20 3.83
C VAL A 83 -12.18 -4.72 3.97
N ILE A 84 -12.32 -5.99 4.32
CA ILE A 84 -13.62 -6.62 4.62
C ILE A 84 -13.83 -6.56 6.13
N ALA A 85 -14.75 -5.70 6.57
CA ALA A 85 -14.92 -5.34 7.97
C ALA A 85 -16.27 -4.67 8.21
N ASP A 86 -16.63 -4.49 9.47
CA ASP A 86 -17.80 -3.75 9.92
C ASP A 86 -17.36 -2.42 10.56
N PRO A 87 -17.67 -1.24 9.97
CA PRO A 87 -17.28 0.04 10.56
C PRO A 87 -17.87 0.27 11.95
N ASP A 88 -19.07 -0.24 12.24
CA ASP A 88 -19.71 -0.05 13.55
C ASP A 88 -18.96 -0.84 14.64
N ALA A 89 -18.37 -1.99 14.27
CA ALA A 89 -17.52 -2.77 15.17
C ALA A 89 -16.13 -2.14 15.42
N GLY A 90 -15.76 -1.12 14.63
CA GLY A 90 -14.53 -0.35 14.77
C GLY A 90 -14.75 1.11 15.17
N ASP A 91 -15.86 1.42 15.85
CA ASP A 91 -16.23 2.78 16.28
C ASP A 91 -16.24 3.81 15.13
N GLY A 92 -16.69 3.39 13.95
CA GLY A 92 -16.75 4.21 12.74
C GLY A 92 -15.50 4.14 11.86
N ASP A 93 -14.48 3.39 12.25
CA ASP A 93 -13.28 3.10 11.45
C ASP A 93 -13.17 1.58 11.24
N GLU A 94 -13.52 1.10 10.05
CA GLU A 94 -13.50 -0.34 9.74
C GLU A 94 -12.08 -0.95 9.78
N THR A 95 -11.03 -0.12 9.78
CA THR A 95 -9.66 -0.61 10.00
C THR A 95 -9.41 -1.02 11.46
N LEU A 96 -10.31 -0.65 12.39
CA LEU A 96 -10.24 -1.02 13.80
C LEU A 96 -11.19 -2.15 14.19
N ASP A 97 -12.01 -2.65 13.26
CA ASP A 97 -12.84 -3.84 13.51
C ASP A 97 -11.94 -5.01 13.91
N PRO A 98 -12.13 -5.62 15.11
CA PRO A 98 -11.34 -6.75 15.58
C PRO A 98 -11.49 -8.00 14.70
N ARG A 99 -12.52 -8.06 13.85
CA ARG A 99 -12.78 -9.14 12.90
C ARG A 99 -12.44 -8.77 11.46
N ARG A 100 -11.80 -7.62 11.22
CA ARG A 100 -11.40 -7.22 9.87
C ARG A 100 -10.55 -8.31 9.22
N SER A 101 -10.69 -8.43 7.91
CA SER A 101 -9.78 -9.19 7.06
C SER A 101 -9.36 -8.31 5.90
N LEU A 102 -8.12 -8.47 5.45
CA LEU A 102 -7.74 -8.03 4.13
C LEU A 102 -8.10 -9.12 3.11
N LEU A 103 -8.25 -8.74 1.85
CA LEU A 103 -8.22 -9.71 0.74
C LEU A 103 -6.89 -10.48 0.78
N SER A 104 -6.87 -11.71 0.29
CA SER A 104 -5.70 -12.62 0.36
C SER A 104 -5.30 -13.04 1.80
N GLU A 105 -6.17 -12.85 2.79
CA GLU A 105 -6.01 -13.38 4.15
C GLU A 105 -7.08 -14.43 4.46
N ARG A 106 -8.34 -14.01 4.64
CA ARG A 106 -9.48 -14.92 4.83
C ARG A 106 -10.24 -15.20 3.54
N PHE A 107 -10.28 -14.21 2.65
CA PHE A 107 -11.04 -14.24 1.41
C PHE A 107 -10.10 -14.16 0.20
N PRO A 108 -10.43 -14.79 -0.94
CA PRO A 108 -9.62 -14.73 -2.15
C PRO A 108 -9.31 -13.30 -2.62
N GLY A 109 -8.11 -13.10 -3.16
CA GLY A 109 -7.61 -11.82 -3.62
C GLY A 109 -7.89 -11.46 -5.09
N THR A 110 -7.28 -10.35 -5.53
CA THR A 110 -7.51 -9.72 -6.83
C THR A 110 -6.59 -10.17 -7.96
N LEU A 111 -5.60 -11.03 -7.71
CA LEU A 111 -4.75 -11.59 -8.78
C LEU A 111 -5.45 -12.76 -9.48
N ALA A 112 -6.64 -12.50 -10.05
CA ALA A 112 -7.49 -13.45 -10.77
C ALA A 112 -8.38 -12.74 -11.79
N GLU A 113 -8.98 -13.47 -12.73
CA GLU A 113 -9.91 -12.87 -13.72
C GLU A 113 -11.20 -12.33 -13.10
N LYS A 114 -11.66 -12.94 -12.01
CA LYS A 114 -12.89 -12.54 -11.31
C LYS A 114 -12.68 -12.61 -9.80
N ILE A 115 -13.42 -11.77 -9.08
CA ILE A 115 -13.46 -11.78 -7.62
C ILE A 115 -14.89 -11.53 -7.14
N ALA A 116 -15.30 -12.23 -6.08
CA ALA A 116 -16.50 -11.87 -5.33
C ALA A 116 -16.09 -11.02 -4.12
N VAL A 117 -16.74 -9.88 -3.91
CA VAL A 117 -16.52 -9.01 -2.74
C VAL A 117 -17.85 -8.49 -2.19
N PRO A 118 -17.93 -8.06 -0.91
CA PRO A 118 -19.12 -7.38 -0.42
C PRO A 118 -19.44 -6.16 -1.28
N ARG A 119 -20.71 -5.89 -1.59
CA ARG A 119 -21.08 -4.74 -2.44
C ARG A 119 -20.52 -3.41 -1.92
N ARG A 120 -20.44 -3.25 -0.59
CA ARG A 120 -19.87 -2.06 0.05
C ARG A 120 -18.39 -1.83 -0.27
N ASN A 121 -17.64 -2.87 -0.62
CA ASN A 121 -16.22 -2.77 -0.95
C ASN A 121 -15.96 -2.18 -2.34
N LEU A 122 -17.00 -1.88 -3.12
CA LEU A 122 -16.84 -1.21 -4.41
C LEU A 122 -16.91 0.31 -4.26
N ILE A 123 -15.98 0.97 -4.94
CA ILE A 123 -15.94 2.42 -5.12
C ILE A 123 -15.99 2.70 -6.63
N PRO A 124 -16.80 3.67 -7.10
CA PRO A 124 -16.81 4.05 -8.51
C PRO A 124 -15.42 4.47 -8.98
N LYS A 125 -14.98 3.92 -10.11
CA LYS A 125 -13.77 4.37 -10.79
C LYS A 125 -14.11 5.62 -11.61
N PRO A 126 -13.37 6.74 -11.47
CA PRO A 126 -13.57 7.89 -12.34
C PRO A 126 -13.13 7.55 -13.77
N SER A 127 -13.78 8.17 -14.76
CA SER A 127 -13.46 7.97 -16.18
C SER A 127 -12.08 8.54 -16.56
N SER A 128 -11.50 9.39 -15.72
CA SER A 128 -10.20 10.03 -15.94
C SER A 128 -9.00 9.10 -15.68
N LEU A 129 -9.21 7.97 -14.99
CA LEU A 129 -8.18 6.99 -14.68
C LEU A 129 -8.30 5.79 -15.61
N THR A 130 -7.18 5.15 -15.93
CA THR A 130 -7.21 3.80 -16.52
C THR A 130 -7.48 2.75 -15.43
N PHE A 131 -7.74 1.48 -15.80
CA PHE A 131 -7.89 0.41 -14.82
C PHE A 131 -6.59 0.14 -14.07
N GLU A 132 -5.45 0.22 -14.75
CA GLU A 132 -4.11 0.03 -14.19
C GLU A 132 -3.80 1.09 -13.13
N GLU A 133 -4.10 2.36 -13.43
CA GLU A 133 -3.96 3.46 -12.49
C GLU A 133 -4.91 3.27 -11.29
N ALA A 134 -6.18 2.98 -11.55
CA ALA A 134 -7.19 2.78 -10.51
C ALA A 134 -6.85 1.61 -9.57
N ALA A 135 -6.28 0.52 -10.10
CA ALA A 135 -5.84 -0.64 -9.32
C ALA A 135 -4.68 -0.31 -8.37
N CYS A 136 -3.92 0.76 -8.57
CA CYS A 136 -2.83 1.14 -7.66
C CYS A 136 -3.30 1.76 -6.34
N LEU A 137 -4.56 2.19 -6.28
CA LEU A 137 -5.11 3.01 -5.21
C LEU A 137 -5.42 2.27 -3.89
N PRO A 138 -6.01 1.06 -3.89
CA PRO A 138 -6.68 0.51 -2.70
C PRO A 138 -5.79 0.17 -1.50
N THR A 139 -4.52 -0.16 -1.73
CA THR A 139 -3.59 -0.56 -0.68
C THR A 139 -2.54 0.51 -0.45
N SER A 140 -1.60 0.67 -1.39
CA SER A 140 -0.40 1.47 -1.16
C SER A 140 -0.68 2.98 -1.09
N TRP A 141 -1.47 3.51 -2.03
CA TRP A 141 -1.86 4.91 -2.04
C TRP A 141 -2.86 5.24 -0.93
N LEU A 142 -3.80 4.35 -0.63
CA LEU A 142 -4.70 4.50 0.51
C LEU A 142 -3.93 4.57 1.83
N THR A 143 -2.94 3.69 2.01
CA THR A 143 -2.06 3.71 3.18
C THR A 143 -1.30 5.03 3.26
N ALA A 144 -0.69 5.50 2.16
CA ALA A 144 0.01 6.78 2.13
C ALA A 144 -0.93 7.97 2.45
N TYR A 145 -2.13 7.98 1.87
CA TYR A 145 -3.17 8.99 2.15
C TYR A 145 -3.51 9.03 3.64
N ARG A 146 -3.80 7.87 4.24
CA ARG A 146 -4.13 7.77 5.67
C ARG A 146 -2.95 8.21 6.53
N MET A 147 -1.72 7.82 6.19
CA MET A 147 -0.54 8.22 6.95
C MET A 147 -0.36 9.75 6.96
N LEU A 148 -0.49 10.40 5.79
CA LEU A 148 -0.30 11.85 5.64
C LEU A 148 -1.43 12.65 6.29
N PHE A 149 -2.69 12.33 5.95
CA PHE A 149 -3.81 13.24 6.21
C PHE A 149 -4.65 12.85 7.43
N THR A 150 -4.63 11.59 7.84
CA THR A 150 -5.42 11.12 9.00
C THR A 150 -4.55 10.89 10.22
N ARG A 151 -3.44 10.16 10.07
CA ARG A 151 -2.59 9.76 11.20
C ARG A 151 -1.60 10.84 11.58
N ALA A 152 -0.92 11.45 10.61
CA ALA A 152 -0.08 12.62 10.87
C ALA A 152 -0.87 13.93 10.90
N ALA A 153 -2.06 13.97 10.29
CA ALA A 153 -2.91 15.15 10.19
C ALA A 153 -2.16 16.39 9.64
N LEU A 154 -1.29 16.17 8.65
CA LEU A 154 -0.46 17.21 8.04
C LEU A 154 -1.30 18.25 7.32
N ARG A 155 -0.81 19.48 7.32
CA ARG A 155 -1.44 20.65 6.71
C ARG A 155 -0.52 21.24 5.63
N PRO A 156 -1.07 21.89 4.59
CA PRO A 156 -0.26 22.61 3.61
C PRO A 156 0.79 23.51 4.28
N GLY A 157 2.03 23.42 3.83
CA GLY A 157 3.18 24.09 4.43
C GLY A 157 4.01 23.24 5.40
N ASP A 158 3.45 22.17 5.99
CA ASP A 158 4.21 21.25 6.84
C ASP A 158 5.28 20.50 6.04
N THR A 159 6.34 20.07 6.72
CA THR A 159 7.45 19.31 6.14
C THR A 159 7.35 17.83 6.50
N VAL A 160 7.46 16.96 5.49
CA VAL A 160 7.40 15.50 5.65
C VAL A 160 8.64 14.84 5.09
N LEU A 161 9.20 13.89 5.86
CA LEU A 161 10.25 12.99 5.38
C LEU A 161 9.66 11.62 5.04
N VAL A 162 9.88 11.14 3.82
CA VAL A 162 9.50 9.80 3.38
C VAL A 162 10.72 8.89 3.39
N GLN A 163 10.68 7.83 4.20
CA GLN A 163 11.77 6.86 4.26
C GLN A 163 11.67 5.85 3.11
N GLY A 164 12.81 5.57 2.47
CA GLY A 164 12.90 4.49 1.47
C GLY A 164 12.11 4.74 0.18
N ALA A 165 12.49 5.76 -0.59
CA ALA A 165 11.92 6.02 -1.91
C ALA A 165 12.08 4.82 -2.86
N GLY A 166 10.97 4.41 -3.46
CA GLY A 166 10.88 3.38 -4.49
C GLY A 166 9.69 2.43 -4.32
N GLY A 167 9.25 2.17 -3.09
CA GLY A 167 8.08 1.35 -2.84
C GLY A 167 6.76 2.04 -3.22
N GLY A 168 5.68 1.25 -3.33
CA GLY A 168 4.35 1.79 -3.64
C GLY A 168 3.86 2.84 -2.63
N VAL A 169 4.06 2.61 -1.32
CA VAL A 169 3.66 3.57 -0.28
C VAL A 169 4.53 4.83 -0.31
N SER A 170 5.86 4.69 -0.47
CA SER A 170 6.76 5.86 -0.45
C SER A 170 6.59 6.74 -1.69
N THR A 171 6.44 6.15 -2.87
CA THR A 171 6.13 6.92 -4.09
C THR A 171 4.76 7.60 -4.01
N ALA A 172 3.74 6.91 -3.50
CA ALA A 172 2.43 7.51 -3.25
C ALA A 172 2.50 8.66 -2.24
N ALA A 173 3.25 8.49 -1.15
CA ALA A 173 3.41 9.52 -0.13
C ALA A 173 4.08 10.78 -0.69
N ILE A 174 5.14 10.64 -1.50
CA ILE A 174 5.79 11.78 -2.16
C ILE A 174 4.80 12.52 -3.06
N ALA A 175 4.10 11.78 -3.91
CA ALA A 175 3.15 12.32 -4.89
C ALA A 175 1.98 13.06 -4.22
N LEU A 176 1.33 12.41 -3.25
CA LEU A 176 0.20 12.97 -2.51
C LEU A 176 0.61 14.17 -1.67
N ALA A 177 1.75 14.09 -0.97
CA ALA A 177 2.25 15.19 -0.15
C ALA A 177 2.57 16.42 -1.01
N ARG A 178 3.20 16.22 -2.17
CA ARG A 178 3.49 17.30 -3.12
C ARG A 178 2.21 17.97 -3.61
N ALA A 179 1.22 17.18 -4.03
CA ALA A 179 -0.07 17.68 -4.50
C ALA A 179 -0.85 18.43 -3.39
N ALA A 180 -0.68 18.04 -2.13
CA ALA A 180 -1.30 18.69 -0.97
C ALA A 180 -0.57 19.96 -0.49
N GLY A 181 0.50 20.39 -1.15
CA GLY A 181 1.25 21.60 -0.77
C GLY A 181 2.18 21.39 0.44
N LEU A 182 2.61 20.15 0.70
CA LEU A 182 3.61 19.85 1.72
C LEU A 182 5.04 20.04 1.19
N ARG A 183 5.99 20.32 2.09
CA ARG A 183 7.42 20.30 1.80
C ARG A 183 7.93 18.86 1.94
N VAL A 184 8.18 18.22 0.81
CA VAL A 184 8.49 16.78 0.75
C VAL A 184 9.99 16.54 0.69
N TRP A 185 10.51 15.73 1.60
CA TRP A 185 11.85 15.16 1.52
C TRP A 185 11.77 13.64 1.45
N ALA A 186 12.75 13.01 0.82
CA ALA A 186 12.80 11.55 0.76
C ALA A 186 14.22 11.00 0.97
N THR A 187 14.33 9.78 1.49
CA THR A 187 15.61 9.07 1.61
C THR A 187 15.66 7.87 0.69
N SER A 188 16.84 7.52 0.20
CA SER A 188 17.07 6.20 -0.41
C SER A 188 18.56 5.85 -0.46
N ARG A 189 18.85 4.55 -0.30
CA ARG A 189 20.19 3.98 -0.52
C ARG A 189 20.63 4.04 -1.99
N SER A 190 19.67 4.11 -2.92
CA SER A 190 19.95 4.16 -4.36
C SER A 190 19.91 5.60 -4.87
N ASP A 191 21.02 6.03 -5.47
CA ASP A 191 21.14 7.34 -6.11
C ASP A 191 20.09 7.52 -7.22
N ALA A 192 19.86 6.48 -8.02
CA ALA A 192 18.83 6.49 -9.06
C ALA A 192 17.43 6.70 -8.48
N LYS A 193 17.10 6.04 -7.36
CA LYS A 193 15.80 6.21 -6.69
C LYS A 193 15.66 7.59 -6.04
N ARG A 194 16.76 8.20 -5.58
CA ARG A 194 16.75 9.60 -5.12
C ARG A 194 16.46 10.56 -6.28
N THR A 195 17.10 10.39 -7.44
CA THR A 195 16.80 11.20 -8.63
C THR A 195 15.33 11.08 -9.04
N ARG A 196 14.81 9.85 -9.14
CA ARG A 196 13.38 9.62 -9.45
C ARG A 196 12.43 10.20 -8.41
N ALA A 197 12.81 10.24 -7.14
CA ALA A 197 12.01 10.88 -6.09
C ALA A 197 11.93 12.41 -6.26
N LEU A 198 13.01 13.06 -6.71
CA LEU A 198 13.00 14.49 -7.06
C LEU A 198 12.05 14.76 -8.24
N GLU A 199 12.14 13.95 -9.30
CA GLU A 199 11.25 14.03 -10.47
C GLU A 199 9.78 13.85 -10.09
N LEU A 200 9.49 12.97 -9.12
CA LEU A 200 8.15 12.71 -8.62
C LEU A 200 7.57 13.86 -7.78
N GLY A 201 8.41 14.75 -7.25
CA GLY A 201 7.98 15.92 -6.49
C GLY A 201 8.59 16.07 -5.10
N ALA A 202 9.57 15.25 -4.72
CA ALA A 202 10.40 15.55 -3.56
C ALA A 202 11.18 16.86 -3.81
N HIS A 203 11.23 17.74 -2.81
CA HIS A 203 11.97 18.99 -2.87
C HIS A 203 13.46 18.77 -2.60
N ALA A 204 13.80 17.73 -1.83
CA ALA A 204 15.16 17.32 -1.55
C ALA A 204 15.21 15.82 -1.27
N THR A 205 16.36 15.21 -1.52
CA THR A 205 16.60 13.80 -1.24
C THR A 205 17.93 13.58 -0.58
N PHE A 206 17.98 12.60 0.31
CA PHE A 206 19.11 12.36 1.18
C PHE A 206 19.54 10.89 1.14
N ALA A 207 20.84 10.64 1.25
CA ALA A 207 21.32 9.32 1.58
C ALA A 207 20.85 8.92 3.00
N PRO A 208 20.78 7.62 3.34
CA PRO A 208 20.47 7.21 4.70
C PRO A 208 21.45 7.85 5.70
N ASP A 209 20.91 8.26 6.84
CA ASP A 209 21.65 8.91 7.95
C ASP A 209 22.35 10.24 7.61
N GLU A 210 22.16 10.76 6.39
CA GLU A 210 22.61 12.10 6.03
C GLU A 210 21.91 13.14 6.90
N ARG A 211 22.65 14.19 7.27
CA ARG A 211 22.13 15.25 8.12
C ARG A 211 21.13 16.11 7.34
N LEU A 212 19.86 16.03 7.77
CA LEU A 212 18.80 16.90 7.26
C LEU A 212 19.04 18.37 7.64
N PRO A 213 18.62 19.34 6.80
CA PRO A 213 18.85 20.77 7.06
C PRO A 213 18.02 21.30 8.24
N GLU A 214 16.85 20.72 8.49
CA GLU A 214 16.02 20.98 9.66
C GLU A 214 15.26 19.72 10.07
N ARG A 215 14.55 19.79 11.20
CA ARG A 215 13.67 18.70 11.64
C ARG A 215 12.31 18.83 10.95
N VAL A 216 11.69 17.70 10.63
CA VAL A 216 10.40 17.64 9.92
C VAL A 216 9.22 17.55 10.89
N ASP A 217 8.02 17.90 10.41
CA ASP A 217 6.76 17.75 11.14
C ASP A 217 6.34 16.29 11.27
N ALA A 218 6.51 15.52 10.19
CA ALA A 218 6.24 14.09 10.19
C ALA A 218 7.26 13.25 9.42
N VAL A 219 7.40 12.00 9.83
CA VAL A 219 8.08 10.95 9.06
C VAL A 219 7.08 9.88 8.64
N ILE A 220 7.13 9.50 7.36
CA ILE A 220 6.45 8.33 6.80
C ILE A 220 7.44 7.18 6.80
N GLU A 221 7.25 6.24 7.73
CA GLU A 221 8.14 5.13 8.01
C GLU A 221 7.55 3.81 7.49
N THR A 222 8.23 3.20 6.53
CA THR A 222 7.84 1.91 5.91
C THR A 222 8.97 0.88 5.96
N VAL A 223 10.18 1.27 6.34
CA VAL A 223 11.40 0.48 6.25
C VAL A 223 11.70 -0.24 7.56
N GLY A 224 11.46 0.42 8.70
CA GLY A 224 11.61 -0.18 10.04
C GLY A 224 13.04 -0.12 10.57
N ARG A 225 13.57 -1.28 11.02
CA ARG A 225 14.83 -1.38 11.78
C ARG A 225 15.99 -0.54 11.22
N ALA A 226 16.20 -0.54 9.91
CA ALA A 226 17.34 0.16 9.29
C ALA A 226 17.27 1.70 9.37
N THR A 227 16.08 2.29 9.45
CA THR A 227 15.88 3.75 9.42
C THR A 227 15.32 4.32 10.71
N TRP A 228 14.84 3.46 11.63
CA TRP A 228 14.10 3.86 12.81
C TRP A 228 14.78 4.97 13.63
N ALA A 229 16.05 4.79 13.95
CA ALA A 229 16.79 5.72 14.79
C ALA A 229 16.95 7.11 14.13
N SER A 230 17.13 7.16 12.81
CA SER A 230 17.20 8.42 12.06
C SER A 230 15.81 9.04 11.86
N SER A 231 14.77 8.22 11.68
CA SER A 231 13.37 8.67 11.68
C SER A 231 13.00 9.40 12.95
N ILE A 232 13.22 8.80 14.13
CA ILE A 232 12.91 9.44 15.42
C ILE A 232 13.72 10.74 15.61
N ARG A 233 14.98 10.76 15.18
CA ARG A 233 15.82 11.98 15.25
C ARG A 233 15.45 13.03 14.22
N ALA A 234 14.82 12.69 13.10
CA ALA A 234 14.45 13.65 12.06
C ALA A 234 13.24 14.51 12.48
N VAL A 235 12.38 13.99 13.36
CA VAL A 235 11.14 14.69 13.75
C VAL A 235 11.42 15.81 14.75
N ARG A 236 10.71 16.94 14.62
CA ARG A 236 10.75 18.05 15.58
C ARG A 236 10.10 17.68 16.93
N PRO A 237 10.34 18.45 18.00
CA PRO A 237 9.55 18.29 19.22
C PRO A 237 8.05 18.44 18.93
N GLY A 238 7.23 17.55 19.50
CA GLY A 238 5.78 17.49 19.23
C GLY A 238 5.37 16.93 17.87
N GLY A 239 6.32 16.51 17.01
CA GLY A 239 6.00 15.91 15.72
C GLY A 239 5.72 14.41 15.79
N VAL A 240 5.49 13.79 14.63
CA VAL A 240 4.99 12.41 14.53
C VAL A 240 5.82 11.53 13.59
N VAL A 241 6.07 10.27 13.99
CA VAL A 241 6.49 9.19 13.09
C VAL A 241 5.28 8.30 12.86
N VAL A 242 4.84 8.19 11.61
CA VAL A 242 3.76 7.26 11.23
C VAL A 242 4.39 6.02 10.62
N VAL A 243 4.08 4.85 11.18
CA VAL A 243 4.67 3.56 10.79
C VAL A 243 3.61 2.70 10.10
N SER A 244 3.88 2.21 8.90
CA SER A 244 2.99 1.28 8.17
C SER A 244 3.65 -0.03 7.74
N GLY A 245 4.90 -0.26 8.14
CA GLY A 245 5.64 -1.47 7.81
C GLY A 245 7.04 -1.47 8.41
N ALA A 246 7.65 -2.65 8.40
CA ALA A 246 9.00 -2.90 8.94
C ALA A 246 9.78 -3.81 7.99
N THR A 247 9.92 -3.42 6.71
CA THR A 247 10.53 -4.25 5.65
C THR A 247 11.91 -4.82 6.00
N THR A 248 12.71 -4.12 6.78
CA THR A 248 14.07 -4.54 7.18
C THR A 248 14.13 -5.29 8.52
N GLY A 249 12.97 -5.61 9.10
CA GLY A 249 12.83 -6.38 10.32
C GLY A 249 12.18 -5.60 11.47
N ASP A 250 11.63 -6.38 12.41
CA ASP A 250 10.95 -5.89 13.61
C ASP A 250 11.94 -5.53 14.73
N ASP A 251 11.43 -5.01 15.85
CA ASP A 251 12.15 -4.80 17.12
C ASP A 251 13.36 -3.83 17.09
N PRO A 252 13.21 -2.59 16.59
CA PRO A 252 14.18 -1.54 16.88
C PRO A 252 14.04 -1.02 18.32
N SER A 253 15.10 -0.40 18.87
CA SER A 253 15.04 0.37 20.13
C SER A 253 13.85 1.33 20.10
N ALA A 254 12.99 1.32 21.12
CA ALA A 254 11.87 2.25 21.19
C ALA A 254 12.28 3.73 21.34
N ASP A 255 13.57 4.01 21.58
CA ASP A 255 14.14 5.36 21.72
C ASP A 255 13.35 6.25 22.70
N LEU A 256 12.92 5.66 23.83
CA LEU A 256 11.96 6.27 24.76
C LEU A 256 12.35 7.68 25.19
N THR A 257 13.63 7.95 25.47
CA THR A 257 14.13 9.30 25.83
C THR A 257 13.85 10.33 24.74
N GLN A 258 14.00 9.96 23.47
CA GLN A 258 13.68 10.84 22.34
C GLN A 258 12.17 11.04 22.16
N VAL A 259 11.36 10.05 22.56
CA VAL A 259 9.90 10.10 22.49
C VAL A 259 9.33 10.97 23.61
N PHE A 260 9.59 10.63 24.88
CA PHE A 260 8.95 11.32 26.00
C PHE A 260 9.49 12.73 26.23
N PHE A 261 10.80 12.95 26.08
CA PHE A 261 11.41 14.24 26.41
C PHE A 261 11.08 15.33 25.38
N LEU A 262 11.01 14.94 24.09
CA LEU A 262 10.64 15.83 22.99
C LEU A 262 9.17 15.70 22.60
N GLN A 263 8.38 14.96 23.39
CA GLN A 263 6.94 14.77 23.22
C GLN A 263 6.55 14.34 21.80
N ARG A 264 7.33 13.44 21.20
CA ARG A 264 7.06 12.92 19.87
C ARG A 264 6.00 11.83 19.93
N SER A 265 5.22 11.69 18.87
CA SER A 265 4.28 10.59 18.70
C SER A 265 4.83 9.53 17.76
N VAL A 266 4.59 8.25 18.10
CA VAL A 266 4.78 7.12 17.20
C VAL A 266 3.42 6.50 16.98
N ILE A 267 2.96 6.48 15.72
CA ILE A 267 1.58 6.11 15.38
C ILE A 267 1.60 5.02 14.31
N GLY A 268 0.97 3.88 14.60
CA GLY A 268 0.73 2.83 13.61
C GLY A 268 -0.34 3.23 12.59
N SER A 269 -0.18 2.80 11.34
CA SER A 269 -1.14 2.95 10.25
C SER A 269 -1.20 1.68 9.41
N THR A 270 -2.39 1.18 9.13
CA THR A 270 -2.59 0.00 8.29
C THR A 270 -3.76 0.28 7.36
N MET A 271 -3.57 0.09 6.05
CA MET A 271 -4.60 0.30 5.03
C MET A 271 -5.22 1.71 5.13
N GLY A 272 -6.53 1.79 4.90
CA GLY A 272 -7.39 2.91 5.24
C GLY A 272 -8.85 2.52 5.12
N THR A 273 -9.74 3.41 5.51
CA THR A 273 -11.19 3.24 5.40
C THR A 273 -11.63 3.41 3.95
N ARG A 274 -12.81 2.87 3.63
CA ARG A 274 -13.51 3.11 2.38
C ARG A 274 -13.73 4.60 2.12
N GLY A 275 -14.06 5.35 3.17
CA GLY A 275 -14.24 6.81 3.08
C GLY A 275 -12.94 7.54 2.72
N GLU A 276 -11.80 7.09 3.25
CA GLU A 276 -10.49 7.61 2.85
C GLU A 276 -10.15 7.24 1.40
N LEU A 277 -10.47 6.03 0.94
CA LEU A 277 -10.26 5.64 -0.45
C LEU A 277 -11.11 6.46 -1.42
N GLN A 278 -12.34 6.80 -1.06
CA GLN A 278 -13.17 7.73 -1.84
C GLN A 278 -12.55 9.11 -1.93
N ARG A 279 -12.09 9.67 -0.80
CA ARG A 279 -11.41 10.98 -0.78
C ARG A 279 -10.12 10.96 -1.60
N LEU A 280 -9.36 9.87 -1.53
CA LEU A 280 -8.17 9.65 -2.35
C LEU A 280 -8.51 9.65 -3.84
N VAL A 281 -9.53 8.90 -4.26
CA VAL A 281 -10.00 8.86 -5.65
C VAL A 281 -10.41 10.26 -6.12
N SER A 282 -11.19 10.99 -5.32
CA SER A 282 -11.57 12.37 -5.62
C SER A 282 -10.38 13.32 -5.71
N MET A 283 -9.38 13.18 -4.83
CA MET A 283 -8.16 13.99 -4.88
C MET A 283 -7.37 13.73 -6.17
N VAL A 284 -7.13 12.47 -6.51
CA VAL A 284 -6.39 12.06 -7.72
C VAL A 284 -7.09 12.57 -8.98
N ASP A 285 -8.42 12.47 -9.03
CA ASP A 285 -9.23 13.00 -10.13
C ASP A 285 -9.13 14.52 -10.24
N ALA A 286 -9.36 15.23 -9.12
CA ALA A 286 -9.38 16.69 -9.08
C ALA A 286 -8.03 17.34 -9.38
N THR A 287 -6.91 16.74 -8.94
CA THR A 287 -5.57 17.30 -9.16
C THR A 287 -4.93 16.82 -10.45
N GLY A 288 -5.53 15.85 -11.15
CA GLY A 288 -4.89 15.18 -12.28
C GLY A 288 -3.67 14.35 -11.89
N LEU A 289 -3.50 14.04 -10.61
CA LEU A 289 -2.37 13.22 -10.14
C LEU A 289 -2.54 11.79 -10.68
N ARG A 290 -1.44 11.08 -10.94
CA ARG A 290 -1.48 9.69 -11.41
C ARG A 290 -0.58 8.78 -10.58
N PRO A 291 -1.02 7.54 -10.33
CA PRO A 291 -0.18 6.54 -9.69
C PRO A 291 1.13 6.28 -10.42
N VAL A 292 2.22 6.16 -9.66
CA VAL A 292 3.52 5.77 -10.21
C VAL A 292 3.50 4.28 -10.46
N ILE A 293 3.40 3.91 -11.73
CA ILE A 293 3.48 2.52 -12.19
C ILE A 293 4.89 2.30 -12.73
N ASP A 294 5.56 1.29 -12.19
CA ASP A 294 6.89 0.89 -12.65
C ASP A 294 6.79 0.05 -13.92
N SER A 295 5.91 -0.97 -13.90
CA SER A 295 5.64 -1.81 -15.04
C SER A 295 4.20 -2.33 -15.07
N VAL A 296 3.73 -2.57 -16.29
CA VAL A 296 2.44 -3.21 -16.60
C VAL A 296 2.73 -4.50 -17.35
N ARG A 297 2.17 -5.62 -16.91
CA ARG A 297 2.39 -6.95 -17.51
C ARG A 297 1.09 -7.76 -17.54
N PRO A 298 0.93 -8.76 -18.41
CA PRO A 298 -0.19 -9.70 -18.29
C PRO A 298 -0.14 -10.46 -16.95
N LEU A 299 -1.29 -10.83 -16.39
CA LEU A 299 -1.38 -11.65 -15.17
C LEU A 299 -0.65 -13.00 -15.30
N SER A 300 -0.57 -13.55 -16.52
CA SER A 300 0.20 -14.76 -16.83
C SER A 300 1.71 -14.62 -16.58
N GLU A 301 2.23 -13.39 -16.49
CA GLU A 301 3.63 -13.09 -16.19
C GLU A 301 3.86 -12.73 -14.70
N ALA A 302 2.87 -12.95 -13.82
CA ALA A 302 2.93 -12.51 -12.43
C ALA A 302 4.20 -12.94 -11.69
N ARG A 303 4.68 -14.16 -11.93
CA ARG A 303 5.92 -14.68 -11.33
C ARG A 303 7.12 -13.73 -11.51
N SER A 304 7.24 -13.06 -12.66
CA SER A 304 8.31 -12.09 -12.91
C SER A 304 8.18 -10.82 -12.06
N GLY A 305 6.96 -10.32 -11.86
CA GLY A 305 6.70 -9.16 -11.00
C GLY A 305 6.93 -9.46 -9.52
N PHE A 306 6.58 -10.66 -9.07
CA PHE A 306 6.90 -11.12 -7.72
C PHE A 306 8.41 -11.21 -7.48
N ALA A 307 9.18 -11.71 -8.46
CA ALA A 307 10.64 -11.76 -8.36
C ALA A 307 11.26 -10.36 -8.27
N GLU A 308 10.82 -9.43 -9.12
CA GLU A 308 11.29 -8.04 -9.09
C GLU A 308 10.99 -7.34 -7.76
N MET A 309 9.79 -7.55 -7.20
CA MET A 309 9.41 -6.99 -5.91
C MET A 309 10.27 -7.53 -4.76
N LEU A 310 10.66 -8.82 -4.81
CA LEU A 310 11.54 -9.44 -3.82
C LEU A 310 12.94 -8.84 -3.83
N GLU A 311 13.46 -8.55 -5.02
CA GLU A 311 14.77 -7.89 -5.19
C GLU A 311 14.72 -6.41 -4.80
N GLY A 312 13.53 -5.80 -4.83
CA GLY A 312 13.32 -4.41 -4.43
C GLY A 312 13.81 -3.42 -5.48
N GLU A 313 13.84 -3.81 -6.75
CA GLU A 313 14.34 -3.02 -7.87
C GLU A 313 13.33 -1.99 -8.39
N GLN A 314 12.04 -2.28 -8.26
CA GLN A 314 10.93 -1.45 -8.73
C GLN A 314 10.92 -0.03 -8.13
N PHE A 315 10.35 0.92 -8.88
CA PHE A 315 10.01 2.26 -8.40
C PHE A 315 8.53 2.57 -8.70
N GLY A 316 7.68 2.38 -7.70
CA GLY A 316 6.24 2.48 -7.82
C GLY A 316 5.55 1.13 -7.74
N LYS A 317 4.46 0.98 -8.48
CA LYS A 317 3.60 -0.21 -8.49
C LYS A 317 3.88 -1.09 -9.71
N ILE A 318 3.90 -2.41 -9.47
CA ILE A 318 3.84 -3.41 -10.54
C ILE A 318 2.36 -3.76 -10.71
N VAL A 319 1.86 -3.63 -11.94
CA VAL A 319 0.44 -3.85 -12.27
C VAL A 319 0.32 -4.99 -13.27
N PHE A 320 -0.70 -5.82 -13.06
CA PHE A 320 -1.07 -6.90 -13.96
C PHE A 320 -2.37 -6.56 -14.69
N THR A 321 -2.36 -6.66 -16.02
CA THR A 321 -3.57 -6.63 -16.86
C THR A 321 -4.21 -8.01 -16.92
N ILE A 322 -5.54 -8.00 -16.98
CA ILE A 322 -6.40 -9.18 -16.85
C ILE A 322 -7.41 -9.20 -17.99
#